data_AF-A0A2G8SEA9-F1
#
_entry.id   AF-A0A2G8SEA9-F1
#
_cell.length_a   1.000
_cell.length_b   1.000
_cell.length_c   1.000
_cell.angle_alpha   90.00
_cell.angle_beta   90.00
_cell.angle_gamma   90.00
#
_symmetry.space_group_name_H-M   'P 1'
#
loop_
_entity.id
_entity.type
_entity.pdbx_description
1 polymer ?
#
loop_
_entity_poly.entity_id
_entity_poly.type
_entity_poly.pdbx_seq_one_letter_code
_entity_poly.pdbx_strand_id
1 'polypeptide(L)'
;MDTCNLGNQHKIIEDGAVLGNLLSRLAHPTQLPTFLQAYEDLRLPRTAETQNQSRLNQKIFHLPDGPEQEQRDADMRKATELELRRMRGDTGLGGDALVGSANQWADERKSRIQFGYDADEAADEWWREVGQRKLGLVSATPGGGSNRTILSRL
;
A
#
# COMPACT_ATOMS: atom_id res chain seq x y z
N MET A 1 13.78 -5.43 -24.77
CA MET A 1 13.94 -5.81 -23.36
C MET A 1 13.60 -4.58 -22.54
N ASP A 2 12.44 -4.58 -21.90
CA ASP A 2 11.91 -3.41 -21.20
C ASP A 2 12.60 -3.24 -19.84
N THR A 3 13.48 -2.25 -19.74
CA THR A 3 14.19 -1.89 -18.51
C THR A 3 13.27 -1.31 -17.43
N CYS A 4 11.99 -1.08 -17.74
CA CYS A 4 10.99 -0.53 -16.82
C CYS A 4 10.55 -1.52 -15.71
N ASN A 5 10.92 -2.80 -15.78
CA ASN A 5 10.45 -3.83 -14.84
C ASN A 5 11.44 -4.20 -13.72
N LEU A 6 12.67 -3.66 -13.74
CA LEU A 6 13.67 -3.96 -12.71
C LEU A 6 13.36 -3.34 -11.33
N GLY A 7 12.45 -2.37 -11.25
CA GLY A 7 12.08 -1.68 -10.01
C GLY A 7 11.07 -2.41 -9.12
N ASN A 8 10.45 -3.51 -9.57
CA ASN A 8 9.30 -4.11 -8.88
C ASN A 8 9.66 -5.34 -8.02
N GLN A 9 10.94 -5.65 -7.81
CA GLN A 9 11.36 -6.83 -7.04
C GLN A 9 10.77 -6.85 -5.62
N HIS A 10 10.61 -5.68 -5.01
CA HIS A 10 10.00 -5.56 -3.68
C HIS A 10 8.53 -6.01 -3.65
N LYS A 11 7.80 -5.96 -4.77
CA LYS A 11 6.39 -6.37 -4.83
C LYS A 11 6.20 -7.86 -4.64
N ILE A 12 7.12 -8.68 -5.17
CA ILE A 12 7.07 -10.13 -5.00
C ILE A 12 7.29 -10.51 -3.53
N ILE A 13 8.17 -9.76 -2.85
CA ILE A 13 8.42 -9.95 -1.41
C ILE A 13 7.18 -9.56 -0.60
N GLU A 14 6.57 -8.41 -0.92
CA GLU A 14 5.30 -7.99 -0.30
C GLU A 14 4.18 -9.02 -0.51
N ASP A 15 4.04 -9.57 -1.72
CA ASP A 15 3.03 -10.58 -2.05
C ASP A 15 3.25 -11.87 -1.22
N GLY A 16 4.51 -12.33 -1.13
CA GLY A 16 4.88 -13.48 -0.31
C GLY A 16 4.61 -13.27 1.18
N ALA A 17 4.93 -12.08 1.70
CA ALA A 17 4.67 -11.73 3.09
C ALA A 17 3.17 -11.72 3.41
N VAL A 18 2.36 -10.99 2.63
CA VAL A 18 0.89 -10.95 2.84
C VAL A 18 0.29 -12.35 2.75
N LEU A 19 0.62 -13.12 1.71
CA LEU A 19 0.04 -14.44 1.52
C LEU A 19 0.48 -15.42 2.63
N GLY A 20 1.76 -15.41 3.01
CA GLY A 20 2.29 -16.23 4.09
C GLY A 20 1.66 -15.90 5.44
N ASN A 21 1.53 -14.61 5.75
CA ASN A 21 0.88 -14.12 6.95
C ASN A 21 -0.59 -14.56 7.01
N LEU A 22 -1.37 -14.34 5.95
CA LEU A 22 -2.78 -14.77 5.90
C LEU A 22 -2.93 -16.28 6.06
N LEU A 23 -2.17 -17.08 5.28
CA LEU A 23 -2.27 -18.53 5.30
C LEU A 23 -1.73 -19.17 6.59
N SER A 24 -0.89 -18.48 7.36
CA SER A 24 -0.47 -18.96 8.69
C SER A 24 -1.64 -19.13 9.68
N ARG A 25 -2.78 -18.49 9.40
CA ARG A 25 -4.01 -18.54 10.21
C ARG A 25 -5.01 -19.57 9.69
N LEU A 26 -4.67 -20.29 8.63
CA LEU A 26 -5.53 -21.29 8.03
C LEU A 26 -5.66 -22.51 8.97
N ALA A 27 -6.88 -22.76 9.43
CA ALA A 27 -7.19 -23.94 10.25
C ALA A 27 -7.81 -25.07 9.41
N HIS A 28 -8.58 -24.73 8.36
CA HIS A 28 -9.24 -25.70 7.50
C HIS A 28 -9.24 -25.24 6.03
N PRO A 29 -9.06 -26.15 5.05
CA PRO A 29 -9.01 -25.78 3.62
C PRO A 29 -10.24 -25.04 3.11
N THR A 30 -11.41 -25.20 3.73
CA THR A 30 -12.64 -24.47 3.37
C THR A 30 -12.54 -22.96 3.58
N GLN A 31 -11.55 -22.49 4.34
CA GLN A 31 -11.29 -21.06 4.58
C GLN A 31 -10.42 -20.44 3.48
N LEU A 32 -9.77 -21.26 2.63
CA LEU A 32 -8.87 -20.79 1.58
C LEU A 32 -9.49 -19.72 0.66
N PRO A 33 -10.73 -19.87 0.16
CA PRO A 33 -11.34 -18.84 -0.69
C PRO A 33 -11.41 -17.47 0.00
N THR A 34 -11.65 -17.44 1.31
CA THR A 34 -11.71 -16.18 2.07
C THR A 34 -10.33 -15.52 2.19
N PHE A 35 -9.29 -16.30 2.45
CA PHE A 35 -7.92 -15.78 2.53
C PHE A 35 -7.37 -15.36 1.15
N LEU A 36 -7.71 -16.08 0.09
CA LEU A 36 -7.32 -15.69 -1.28
C LEU A 36 -8.01 -14.41 -1.72
N GLN A 37 -9.28 -14.21 -1.38
CA GLN A 37 -9.96 -12.93 -1.63
C GLN A 37 -9.29 -11.80 -0.83
N ALA A 38 -8.92 -12.04 0.43
CA ALA A 38 -8.22 -11.05 1.24
C ALA A 38 -6.88 -10.63 0.63
N TYR A 39 -6.11 -11.61 0.15
CA TYR A 39 -4.87 -11.36 -0.57
C TYR A 39 -5.11 -10.49 -1.81
N GLU A 40 -6.10 -10.84 -2.63
CA GLU A 40 -6.46 -10.05 -3.82
C GLU A 40 -6.86 -8.62 -3.44
N ASP A 41 -7.75 -8.45 -2.47
CA ASP A 41 -8.25 -7.15 -2.03
C ASP A 41 -7.11 -6.25 -1.52
N LEU A 42 -6.13 -6.82 -0.80
CA LEU A 42 -4.98 -6.08 -0.26
C LEU A 42 -3.93 -5.75 -1.34
N ARG A 43 -3.69 -6.67 -2.30
CA ARG A 43 -2.54 -6.60 -3.21
C ARG A 43 -2.88 -6.04 -4.59
N LEU A 44 -4.09 -6.28 -5.09
CA LEU A 44 -4.49 -5.83 -6.42
C LEU A 44 -4.40 -4.30 -6.57
N PRO A 45 -4.93 -3.47 -5.65
CA PRO A 45 -4.83 -2.02 -5.81
C PRO A 45 -3.37 -1.52 -5.82
N ARG A 46 -2.51 -2.10 -4.98
CA ARG A 46 -1.10 -1.69 -4.85
C ARG A 46 -0.27 -2.07 -6.07
N THR A 47 -0.46 -3.29 -6.57
CA THR A 47 0.25 -3.77 -7.77
C THR A 47 -0.24 -3.05 -9.03
N ALA A 48 -1.54 -2.80 -9.14
CA ALA A 48 -2.13 -2.00 -10.23
C ALA A 48 -1.58 -0.57 -10.24
N GLU A 49 -1.52 0.09 -9.07
CA GLU A 49 -0.97 1.45 -8.98
C GLU A 49 0.49 1.52 -9.43
N THR A 50 1.30 0.55 -9.02
CA THR A 50 2.71 0.48 -9.45
C THR A 50 2.82 0.31 -10.97
N GLN A 51 2.01 -0.55 -11.58
CA GLN A 51 1.98 -0.67 -13.04
C GLN A 51 1.52 0.62 -13.73
N ASN A 52 0.53 1.32 -13.16
CA ASN A 52 0.04 2.59 -13.70
C ASN A 52 1.13 3.65 -13.68
N GLN A 53 1.91 3.74 -12.60
CA GLN A 53 3.05 4.65 -12.52
C GLN A 53 4.12 4.28 -13.56
N SER A 54 4.44 2.99 -13.74
CA SER A 54 5.36 2.53 -14.79
C SER A 54 4.89 2.92 -16.20
N ARG A 55 3.59 2.77 -16.51
CA ARG A 55 3.02 3.17 -17.81
C ARG A 55 3.07 4.67 -18.03
N LEU A 56 2.81 5.45 -16.98
CA LEU A 56 2.91 6.90 -17.06
C LEU A 56 4.37 7.34 -17.27
N ASN A 57 5.33 6.72 -16.59
CA ASN A 57 6.76 6.98 -16.79
C ASN A 57 7.24 6.61 -18.20
N GLN A 58 6.73 5.51 -18.77
CA GLN A 58 6.98 5.15 -20.16
C GLN A 58 6.60 6.30 -21.11
N LYS A 59 5.51 7.03 -20.84
CA LYS A 59 5.10 8.19 -21.63
C LYS A 59 5.96 9.42 -21.33
N ILE A 60 6.05 9.84 -20.07
CA ILE A 60 6.68 11.12 -19.68
C ILE A 60 8.18 11.14 -20.02
N PHE A 61 8.87 10.00 -19.98
CA PHE A 61 10.29 9.97 -20.30
C PHE A 61 10.62 10.05 -21.78
N HIS A 62 9.65 9.78 -22.66
CA HIS A 62 9.84 9.68 -24.10
C HIS A 62 8.96 10.69 -24.86
N LEU A 63 8.68 11.85 -24.25
CA LEU A 63 8.04 12.95 -24.97
C LEU A 63 8.93 13.35 -26.16
N PRO A 64 8.34 13.64 -27.34
CA PRO A 64 9.10 14.17 -28.46
C PRO A 64 9.66 15.55 -28.12
N ASP A 65 10.73 15.95 -28.80
CA ASP A 65 11.31 17.28 -28.65
C ASP A 65 10.25 18.37 -28.88
N GLY A 66 10.14 19.30 -27.94
CA GLY A 66 9.16 20.39 -27.99
C GLY A 66 8.80 20.94 -26.61
N PRO A 67 7.83 21.87 -26.54
CA PRO A 67 7.52 22.61 -25.32
C PRO A 67 7.17 21.72 -24.11
N GLU A 68 6.50 20.60 -24.33
CA GLU A 68 6.13 19.67 -23.26
C GLU A 68 7.35 18.94 -22.67
N GLN A 69 8.30 18.55 -23.53
CA GLN A 69 9.55 17.94 -23.11
C GLN A 69 10.44 18.96 -22.38
N GLU A 70 10.52 20.19 -22.87
CA GLU A 70 11.26 21.29 -22.21
C GLU A 70 10.71 21.58 -20.81
N GLN A 71 9.37 21.62 -20.67
CA GLN A 71 8.72 21.83 -19.38
C GLN A 71 9.01 20.68 -18.41
N ARG A 72 8.87 19.42 -18.85
CA ARG A 72 9.22 18.24 -18.05
C ARG A 72 10.67 18.30 -17.56
N ASP A 73 11.60 18.65 -18.44
CA ASP A 73 13.01 18.77 -18.12
C ASP A 73 13.30 19.89 -17.10
N ALA A 74 12.60 21.03 -17.23
CA ALA A 74 12.70 22.13 -16.27
C ALA A 74 12.20 21.71 -14.89
N ASP A 75 11.09 20.99 -14.82
CA ASP A 75 10.53 20.47 -13.56
C ASP A 75 11.47 19.43 -12.92
N MET A 76 12.06 18.54 -13.71
CA MET A 76 13.06 17.56 -13.24
C MET A 76 14.30 18.27 -12.67
N ARG A 77 14.83 19.30 -13.36
CA ARG A 77 15.96 20.09 -12.86
C ARG A 77 15.65 20.81 -11.56
N LYS A 78 14.46 21.42 -11.47
CA LYS A 78 13.99 22.11 -10.25
C LYS A 78 13.90 21.15 -9.07
N ALA A 79 13.37 19.94 -9.30
CA ALA A 79 13.29 18.91 -8.28
C ALA A 79 14.67 18.48 -7.77
N THR A 80 15.62 18.23 -8.68
CA THR A 80 17.01 17.89 -8.33
C THR A 80 17.69 18.98 -7.52
N GLU A 81 17.56 20.25 -7.94
CA GLU A 81 18.14 21.39 -7.22
C GLU A 81 17.59 21.51 -5.79
N LEU A 82 16.28 21.33 -5.63
CA LEU A 82 15.64 21.35 -4.32
C LEU A 82 16.17 20.22 -3.42
N GLU A 83 16.31 19.01 -3.95
CA GLU A 83 16.83 17.88 -3.19
C GLU A 83 18.30 18.07 -2.79
N LEU A 84 19.13 18.63 -3.69
CA LEU A 84 20.52 18.98 -3.38
C LEU A 84 20.63 20.03 -2.25
N ARG A 85 19.71 21.01 -2.20
CA ARG A 85 19.67 21.99 -1.11
C ARG A 85 19.31 21.34 0.23
N ARG A 86 18.33 20.44 0.23
CA ARG A 86 17.95 19.67 1.41
C ARG A 86 19.11 18.83 1.95
N MET A 87 19.83 18.12 1.08
CA MET A 87 21.03 17.36 1.46
C MET A 87 22.14 18.25 2.06
N ARG A 88 22.21 19.52 1.67
CA ARG A 88 23.14 20.51 2.23
C ARG A 88 22.67 21.11 3.57
N GLY A 89 21.53 20.67 4.10
CA GLY A 89 20.98 21.14 5.37
C GLY A 89 20.17 22.43 5.29
N ASP A 90 19.76 22.86 4.09
CA ASP A 90 18.90 24.03 3.93
C ASP A 90 17.45 23.66 4.28
N THR A 91 17.00 24.05 5.47
CA THR A 91 15.66 23.74 6.01
C THR A 91 14.57 24.73 5.59
N GLY A 92 14.88 25.67 4.68
CA GLY A 92 13.97 26.75 4.27
C GLY A 92 12.80 26.33 3.36
N LEU A 93 12.72 25.06 2.97
CA LEU A 93 11.79 24.58 1.94
C LEU A 93 10.85 23.54 2.55
N GLY A 94 9.55 23.88 2.65
CA GLY A 94 8.52 23.01 3.20
C GLY A 94 8.43 21.67 2.47
N GLY A 95 8.12 20.60 3.20
CA GLY A 95 8.04 19.21 2.68
C GLY A 95 7.10 19.03 1.48
N ASP A 96 6.14 19.95 1.29
CA ASP A 96 5.16 19.89 0.20
C ASP A 96 5.62 20.54 -1.12
N ALA A 97 6.83 21.10 -1.20
CA ALA A 97 7.30 21.85 -2.37
C ALA A 97 7.38 21.04 -3.68
N LEU A 98 7.30 19.70 -3.61
CA LEU A 98 7.42 18.76 -4.72
C LEU A 98 6.20 17.86 -4.92
N VAL A 99 5.14 18.07 -4.15
CA VAL A 99 3.88 17.32 -4.31
C VAL A 99 3.29 17.60 -5.70
N GLY A 100 2.97 16.53 -6.45
CA GLY A 100 2.43 16.65 -7.81
C GLY A 100 3.47 16.98 -8.88
N SER A 101 4.76 16.96 -8.55
CA SER A 101 5.85 17.10 -9.52
C SER A 101 5.75 16.07 -10.66
N ALA A 102 6.06 16.50 -11.89
CA ALA A 102 6.21 15.60 -13.04
C ALA A 102 7.31 14.54 -12.78
N ASN A 103 8.30 14.90 -11.97
CA ASN A 103 9.19 13.92 -11.33
C ASN A 103 8.46 13.22 -10.19
N GLN A 104 7.95 12.02 -10.45
CA GLN A 104 7.20 11.24 -9.47
C GLN A 104 8.02 10.84 -8.24
N TRP A 105 9.34 10.72 -8.38
CA TRP A 105 10.24 10.35 -7.27
C TRP A 105 10.52 11.52 -6.32
N ALA A 106 10.35 12.75 -6.81
CA ALA A 106 10.49 13.96 -6.00
C ALA A 106 9.26 14.20 -5.09
N ASP A 107 8.13 13.55 -5.38
CA ASP A 107 6.93 13.62 -4.55
C ASP A 107 7.10 12.70 -3.32
N GLU A 108 7.34 13.32 -2.16
CA GLU A 108 7.53 12.61 -0.89
C GLU A 108 6.32 11.75 -0.50
N ARG A 109 5.10 12.17 -0.86
CA ARG A 109 3.89 11.39 -0.57
C ARG A 109 3.92 10.09 -1.35
N LYS A 110 4.26 10.15 -2.64
CA LYS A 110 4.39 8.95 -3.47
C LYS A 110 5.50 8.03 -2.97
N SER A 111 6.66 8.59 -2.63
CA SER A 111 7.77 7.84 -2.06
C SER A 111 7.38 7.14 -0.76
N ARG A 112 6.67 7.82 0.14
CA ARG A 112 6.15 7.22 1.38
C ARG A 112 5.14 6.10 1.13
N ILE A 113 4.20 6.29 0.21
CA ILE A 113 3.21 5.26 -0.14
C ILE A 113 3.88 4.03 -0.76
N GLN A 114 4.91 4.23 -1.58
CA GLN A 114 5.59 3.14 -2.28
C GLN A 114 6.52 2.34 -1.36
N PHE A 115 7.35 3.04 -0.56
CA PHE A 115 8.43 2.42 0.22
C PHE A 115 8.11 2.25 1.72
N GLY A 116 7.11 2.96 2.24
CA GLY A 116 6.71 2.88 3.65
C GLY A 116 5.62 1.83 3.93
N TYR A 117 5.38 0.90 3.00
CA TYR A 117 4.34 -0.12 3.17
C TYR A 117 4.83 -1.32 3.95
N ASP A 118 4.12 -1.64 5.03
CA ASP A 118 4.33 -2.83 5.83
C ASP A 118 3.31 -3.90 5.40
N ALA A 119 3.82 -4.98 4.83
CA ALA A 119 3.00 -6.08 4.34
C ALA A 119 2.37 -6.90 5.47
N ASP A 120 3.08 -7.06 6.59
CA ASP A 120 2.61 -7.82 7.73
C ASP A 120 1.51 -7.05 8.48
N GLU A 121 1.73 -5.75 8.73
CA GLU A 121 0.69 -4.91 9.38
C GLU A 121 -0.59 -4.88 8.53
N ALA A 122 -0.49 -4.81 7.20
CA ALA A 122 -1.66 -4.81 6.33
C ALA A 122 -2.48 -6.12 6.45
N ALA A 123 -1.80 -7.27 6.56
CA ALA A 123 -2.45 -8.56 6.76
C ALA A 123 -3.04 -8.69 8.18
N ASP A 124 -2.33 -8.18 9.19
CA ASP A 124 -2.76 -8.18 10.59
C ASP A 124 -3.98 -7.27 10.82
N GLU A 125 -4.00 -6.09 10.19
CA GLU A 125 -5.13 -5.16 10.19
C GLU A 125 -6.36 -5.81 9.54
N TRP A 126 -6.22 -6.38 8.35
CA TRP A 126 -7.31 -7.11 7.70
C TRP A 126 -7.86 -8.24 8.59
N TRP A 127 -6.96 -8.98 9.26
CA TRP A 127 -7.37 -10.05 10.17
C TRP A 127 -8.23 -9.52 11.32
N ARG A 128 -7.78 -8.44 11.96
CA ARG A 128 -8.44 -7.79 13.09
C ARG A 128 -9.83 -7.23 12.72
N GLU A 129 -9.97 -6.63 11.55
CA GLU A 129 -11.20 -5.91 11.17
C GLU A 129 -12.22 -6.79 10.43
N VAL A 130 -11.73 -7.73 9.63
CA VAL A 130 -12.53 -8.50 8.67
C VAL A 130 -12.39 -9.99 8.89
N GLY A 131 -11.15 -10.50 8.96
CA GLY A 131 -10.84 -11.93 8.96
C GLY A 131 -11.54 -12.70 10.07
N GLN A 132 -11.41 -12.24 11.32
CA GLN A 132 -12.03 -12.92 12.47
C GLN A 132 -13.56 -13.00 12.37
N ARG A 133 -14.22 -11.96 11.85
CA ARG A 133 -15.67 -11.96 11.66
C ARG A 133 -16.11 -12.85 10.50
N LYS A 134 -15.44 -12.72 9.34
CA LYS A 134 -15.77 -13.53 8.14
C LYS A 134 -15.62 -15.03 8.40
N LEU A 135 -14.68 -15.42 9.25
CA LEU A 135 -14.41 -16.82 9.60
C LEU A 135 -15.09 -17.28 10.89
N GLY A 136 -15.97 -16.46 11.48
CA GLY A 136 -16.79 -16.82 12.64
C GLY A 136 -16.00 -17.04 13.94
N LEU A 137 -14.80 -16.45 14.06
CA LEU A 137 -13.91 -16.59 15.22
C LEU A 137 -14.20 -15.57 16.33
N VAL A 138 -14.97 -14.52 16.05
CA VAL A 138 -15.47 -13.60 17.09
C VAL A 138 -16.77 -14.16 17.64
N SER A 139 -16.70 -14.79 18.81
CA SER A 139 -17.88 -15.03 19.63
C SER A 139 -18.43 -13.69 20.10
N ALA A 140 -19.74 -13.48 19.94
CA ALA A 140 -20.44 -12.39 20.60
C ALA A 140 -20.08 -12.42 22.08
N THR A 141 -19.50 -11.34 22.59
CA THR A 141 -19.22 -11.18 24.02
C THR A 141 -20.53 -11.41 24.78
N PRO A 142 -20.64 -12.41 25.68
CA PRO A 142 -21.80 -12.50 26.54
C PRO A 142 -21.65 -11.38 27.57
N GLY A 143 -22.41 -10.30 27.37
CA GLY A 143 -22.59 -9.26 28.38
C GLY A 143 -23.08 -9.93 29.66
N GLY A 144 -22.20 -9.96 30.67
CA GLY A 144 -22.50 -10.46 32.00
C GLY A 144 -23.60 -9.66 32.65
N GLY A 145 -24.71 -10.34 32.93
CA GLY A 145 -25.84 -9.82 33.68
C GLY A 145 -26.55 -10.98 34.38
N SER A 146 -25.84 -11.61 35.31
CA SER A 146 -26.46 -12.54 36.25
C SER A 146 -27.42 -11.76 37.14
N ASN A 147 -28.72 -12.06 37.05
CA ASN A 147 -29.52 -12.08 38.25
C ASN A 147 -30.56 -13.21 38.22
N ARG A 148 -30.42 -14.10 39.19
CA ARG A 148 -31.36 -15.17 39.55
C ARG A 148 -32.74 -14.57 39.81
N THR A 149 -33.78 -15.23 39.32
CA THR A 149 -35.04 -15.33 40.08
C THR A 149 -35.63 -16.71 39.86
N ILE A 150 -35.68 -17.48 40.94
CA ILE A 150 -36.44 -18.72 41.09
C ILE A 150 -37.88 -18.30 41.43
N LEU A 151 -38.88 -18.71 40.64
CA LEU A 151 -40.28 -18.94 41.04
C LEU A 151 -40.88 -19.93 40.02
N SER A 152 -40.91 -21.24 40.31
CA SER A 152 -42.00 -21.98 40.97
C SER A 152 -43.32 -22.05 40.17
N ARG A 153 -43.62 -23.26 39.68
CA ARG A 153 -44.95 -23.87 39.41
C ARG A 153 -45.99 -23.05 38.63
N LEU A 154 -46.36 -23.53 37.43
CA LEU A 154 -47.56 -24.34 37.16
C LEU A 154 -47.46 -24.93 35.74
#